data_AF-A0A7V5K4S3-F1
#
_entry.id   AF-A0A7V5K4S3-F1
#
_cell.length_a   1.000
_cell.length_b   1.000
_cell.length_c   1.000
_cell.angle_alpha   90.00
_cell.angle_beta   90.00
_cell.angle_gamma   90.00
#
_symmetry.space_group_name_H-M   'P 1'
#
loop_
_entity.id
_entity.type
_entity.pdbx_description
1 polymer ?
#
loop_
_entity_poly.entity_id
_entity_poly.type
_entity_poly.pdbx_seq_one_letter_code
_entity_poly.pdbx_strand_id
1 'polypeptide(L)'
;MAKRVLRTKLCDMLGIDYPILSAGMGPTLIGERTGAPVELVVAVSEAGGLGVLGGSGFTVEELRDAIREIKKLTDKPFGVDLLLPKNLDLGGGLGQKGPEQLPLSLVLKSIPKPHQEWIAKVREELGLPQTEIMVRMNTTTMRPQEAVQVCLDEKVPLFCAGLGNPGFMVPEAHARGMKVLGITGNAKNARRMAQSGVDLLVAQGHEGGGHTGRIGTMALLPQAIDAAHPVPVLAAGGIGDGRGVAAALAMGCVGVWVGTRFLATEEGGALPVNKQRILDSTDEDTRVSRAYTGKTLRASYNKFHDLWDSSGLEPLAFPTQVLISSALLAAFIEANKTEFVGGLAGQISGLIKEIKPARQVLEEMVEEAVDILTRRLPETVVAR
;
A
#
# COMPACT_ATOMS: atom_id res chain seq x y z
N MET A 1 6.74 -32.16 -5.88
CA MET A 1 7.90 -31.98 -4.96
C MET A 1 7.36 -31.76 -3.56
N ALA A 2 8.10 -32.09 -2.51
CA ALA A 2 7.67 -31.80 -1.13
C ALA A 2 7.60 -30.28 -0.91
N LYS A 3 6.58 -29.80 -0.17
CA LYS A 3 6.42 -28.38 0.19
C LYS A 3 7.68 -27.90 0.91
N ARG A 4 8.34 -26.84 0.41
CA ARG A 4 9.50 -26.24 1.07
C ARG A 4 9.12 -25.64 2.41
N VAL A 5 10.08 -25.61 3.33
CA VAL A 5 9.92 -25.00 4.66
C VAL A 5 10.80 -23.75 4.72
N LEU A 6 10.18 -22.59 4.93
CA LEU A 6 10.82 -21.32 5.21
C LEU A 6 10.06 -20.67 6.36
N ARG A 7 10.60 -20.73 7.58
CA ARG A 7 9.91 -20.27 8.80
C ARG A 7 10.79 -19.30 9.58
N THR A 8 10.13 -18.33 10.21
CA THR A 8 10.74 -17.37 11.14
C THR A 8 9.81 -17.16 12.33
N LYS A 9 10.23 -16.35 13.31
CA LYS A 9 9.36 -15.91 14.41
C LYS A 9 8.04 -15.28 13.94
N LEU A 10 8.02 -14.67 12.74
CA LEU A 10 6.81 -14.08 12.17
C LEU A 10 5.71 -15.15 11.95
N CYS A 11 6.12 -16.33 11.48
CA CYS A 11 5.23 -17.47 11.24
C CYS A 11 4.52 -17.89 12.52
N ASP A 12 5.25 -17.96 13.63
CA ASP A 12 4.70 -18.36 14.92
C ASP A 12 3.83 -17.27 15.55
N MET A 13 4.20 -15.99 15.36
CA MET A 13 3.45 -14.84 15.86
C MET A 13 2.08 -14.68 15.20
N LEU A 14 1.98 -14.98 13.89
CA LEU A 14 0.78 -14.73 13.10
C LEU A 14 0.03 -16.00 12.71
N GLY A 15 0.58 -17.19 12.98
CA GLY A 15 -0.05 -18.47 12.60
C GLY A 15 0.00 -18.74 11.09
N ILE A 16 1.10 -18.37 10.42
CA ILE A 16 1.31 -18.56 8.97
C ILE A 16 2.43 -19.54 8.65
N ASP A 17 2.48 -20.00 7.40
CA ASP A 17 3.46 -20.98 6.95
C ASP A 17 4.77 -20.30 6.53
N TYR A 18 4.65 -19.14 5.87
CA TYR A 18 5.76 -18.44 5.22
C TYR A 18 5.84 -16.97 5.64
N PRO A 19 7.04 -16.39 5.79
CA PRO A 19 7.23 -15.03 6.28
C PRO A 19 7.01 -13.96 5.19
N ILE A 20 5.93 -14.09 4.41
CA ILE A 20 5.59 -13.24 3.28
C ILE A 20 4.18 -12.67 3.48
N LEU A 21 4.10 -11.34 3.58
CA LEU A 21 2.84 -10.59 3.62
C LEU A 21 2.62 -9.90 2.26
N SER A 22 1.42 -9.99 1.71
CA SER A 22 1.03 -9.07 0.64
C SER A 22 0.63 -7.73 1.25
N ALA A 23 1.02 -6.63 0.62
CA ALA A 23 0.79 -5.29 1.15
C ALA A 23 -0.70 -4.90 1.10
N GLY A 24 -1.16 -4.16 2.11
CA GLY A 24 -2.44 -3.45 2.06
C GLY A 24 -2.37 -2.29 1.07
N MET A 25 -2.79 -2.54 -0.17
CA MET A 25 -2.71 -1.56 -1.26
C MET A 25 -4.07 -0.91 -1.48
N GLY A 26 -4.14 0.41 -1.41
CA GLY A 26 -5.35 1.20 -1.70
C GLY A 26 -5.40 1.73 -3.14
N PRO A 27 -6.50 2.37 -3.52
CA PRO A 27 -6.70 2.90 -4.87
C PRO A 27 -5.86 4.14 -5.16
N THR A 28 -5.71 4.48 -6.44
CA THR A 28 -5.02 5.71 -6.90
C THR A 28 -6.00 6.88 -7.06
N LEU A 29 -7.28 6.58 -7.31
CA LEU A 29 -8.36 7.53 -7.56
C LEU A 29 -9.43 7.45 -6.46
N ILE A 30 -10.10 8.58 -6.17
CA ILE A 30 -11.37 8.55 -5.43
C ILE A 30 -12.43 7.76 -6.23
N GLY A 31 -13.12 6.84 -5.55
CA GLY A 31 -14.20 6.05 -6.14
C GLY A 31 -13.73 4.77 -6.84
N GLU A 32 -12.42 4.56 -6.99
CA GLU A 32 -11.89 3.26 -7.40
C GLU A 32 -11.90 2.25 -6.24
N ARG A 33 -12.04 0.96 -6.60
CA ARG A 33 -11.89 -0.18 -5.69
C ARG A 33 -10.63 -1.00 -5.99
N THR A 34 -9.60 -0.32 -6.50
CA THR A 34 -8.34 -0.92 -6.93
C THR A 34 -7.38 -1.12 -5.75
N GLY A 35 -6.38 -1.99 -5.92
CA GLY A 35 -5.37 -2.26 -4.89
C GLY A 35 -5.33 -3.72 -4.45
N ALA A 36 -5.49 -3.99 -3.15
CA ALA A 36 -5.51 -5.34 -2.57
C ALA A 36 -6.94 -5.72 -2.14
N PRO A 37 -7.71 -6.38 -3.03
CA PRO A 37 -9.09 -6.76 -2.77
C PRO A 37 -9.18 -8.09 -1.98
N VAL A 38 -10.41 -8.51 -1.67
CA VAL A 38 -10.70 -9.75 -0.91
C VAL A 38 -10.06 -10.97 -1.56
N GLU A 39 -10.13 -11.08 -2.88
CA GLU A 39 -9.62 -12.22 -3.64
C GLU A 39 -8.11 -12.38 -3.46
N LEU A 40 -7.35 -11.27 -3.52
CA LEU A 40 -5.91 -11.30 -3.29
C LEU A 40 -5.58 -11.70 -1.84
N VAL A 41 -6.36 -11.19 -0.88
CA VAL A 41 -6.15 -11.49 0.54
C VAL A 41 -6.32 -12.99 0.78
N VAL A 42 -7.43 -13.56 0.31
CA VAL A 42 -7.73 -14.98 0.44
C VAL A 42 -6.67 -15.82 -0.26
N ALA A 43 -6.30 -15.49 -1.51
CA ALA A 43 -5.33 -16.27 -2.27
C ALA A 43 -3.95 -16.33 -1.60
N VAL A 44 -3.47 -15.22 -1.05
CA VAL A 44 -2.18 -15.16 -0.35
C VAL A 44 -2.22 -15.89 0.99
N SER A 45 -3.29 -15.71 1.78
CA SER A 45 -3.45 -16.40 3.06
C SER A 45 -3.58 -17.92 2.88
N GLU A 46 -4.33 -18.38 1.89
CA GLU A 46 -4.47 -19.81 1.53
C GLU A 46 -3.21 -20.41 0.90
N ALA A 47 -2.30 -19.58 0.38
CA ALA A 47 -0.97 -20.01 -0.08
C ALA A 47 0.03 -20.17 1.08
N GLY A 48 -0.34 -19.76 2.30
CA GLY A 48 0.48 -19.88 3.50
C GLY A 48 1.24 -18.61 3.89
N GLY A 49 1.08 -17.51 3.13
CA GLY A 49 1.48 -16.18 3.57
C GLY A 49 0.39 -15.52 4.42
N LEU A 50 0.40 -14.20 4.48
CA LEU A 50 -0.71 -13.41 5.04
C LEU A 50 -1.13 -12.32 4.06
N GLY A 51 -2.37 -12.41 3.58
CA GLY A 51 -2.98 -11.38 2.77
C GLY A 51 -3.39 -10.17 3.60
N VAL A 52 -3.17 -8.96 3.10
CA VAL A 52 -3.61 -7.72 3.77
C VAL A 52 -4.58 -6.93 2.89
N LEU A 53 -5.80 -6.70 3.36
CA LEU A 53 -6.82 -5.90 2.69
C LEU A 53 -6.39 -4.43 2.68
N GLY A 54 -6.43 -3.79 1.53
CA GLY A 54 -6.27 -2.34 1.43
C GLY A 54 -7.59 -1.61 1.70
N GLY A 55 -7.82 -1.15 2.93
CA GLY A 55 -9.11 -0.58 3.34
C GLY A 55 -9.32 0.88 2.94
N SER A 56 -8.37 1.54 2.28
CA SER A 56 -8.53 2.93 1.81
C SER A 56 -9.58 3.01 0.70
N GLY A 57 -10.45 4.03 0.74
CA GLY A 57 -11.50 4.27 -0.26
C GLY A 57 -12.83 3.55 0.01
N PHE A 58 -12.82 2.50 0.83
CA PHE A 58 -14.04 1.84 1.33
C PHE A 58 -14.86 2.80 2.20
N THR A 59 -16.17 2.63 2.24
CA THR A 59 -16.95 3.12 3.39
C THR A 59 -16.78 2.23 4.60
N VAL A 60 -17.14 2.77 5.77
CA VAL A 60 -17.11 2.02 7.04
C VAL A 60 -17.87 0.69 6.92
N GLU A 61 -19.04 0.68 6.27
CA GLU A 61 -19.80 -0.56 6.06
C GLU A 61 -19.19 -1.48 5.01
N GLU A 62 -18.66 -0.96 3.90
CA GLU A 62 -18.00 -1.80 2.90
C GLU A 62 -16.75 -2.46 3.49
N LEU A 63 -16.03 -1.77 4.38
CA LEU A 63 -14.90 -2.33 5.10
C LEU A 63 -15.36 -3.52 5.96
N ARG A 64 -16.46 -3.36 6.69
CA ARG A 64 -17.05 -4.42 7.51
C ARG A 64 -17.47 -5.62 6.66
N ASP A 65 -18.12 -5.36 5.54
CA ASP A 65 -18.58 -6.39 4.61
C ASP A 65 -17.40 -7.15 3.99
N ALA A 66 -16.35 -6.45 3.56
CA ALA A 66 -15.13 -7.07 3.03
C ALA A 66 -14.42 -7.94 4.07
N ILE A 67 -14.32 -7.47 5.33
CA ILE A 67 -13.76 -8.26 6.44
C ILE A 67 -14.57 -9.54 6.66
N ARG A 68 -15.90 -9.44 6.64
CA ARG A 68 -16.80 -10.61 6.80
C ARG A 68 -16.74 -11.55 5.61
N GLU A 69 -16.53 -11.03 4.41
CA GLU A 69 -16.34 -11.82 3.21
C GLU A 69 -15.05 -12.63 3.28
N ILE A 70 -13.92 -12.03 3.67
CA ILE A 70 -12.65 -12.74 3.88
C ILE A 70 -12.85 -13.90 4.87
N LYS A 71 -13.49 -13.63 6.03
CA LYS A 71 -13.77 -14.67 7.04
C LYS A 71 -14.70 -15.78 6.57
N LYS A 72 -15.52 -15.56 5.53
CA LYS A 72 -16.36 -16.61 4.93
C LYS A 72 -15.56 -17.48 3.96
N LEU A 73 -14.52 -16.91 3.34
CA LEU A 73 -13.75 -17.56 2.28
C LEU A 73 -12.50 -18.29 2.80
N THR A 74 -12.00 -17.93 4.00
CA THR A 74 -10.81 -18.56 4.59
C THR A 74 -10.83 -18.53 6.12
N ASP A 75 -10.30 -19.58 6.73
CA ASP A 75 -9.98 -19.66 8.17
C ASP A 75 -8.53 -19.22 8.47
N LYS A 76 -7.75 -18.87 7.45
CA LYS A 76 -6.35 -18.43 7.59
C LYS A 76 -6.29 -16.98 8.07
N PRO A 77 -5.23 -16.61 8.82
CA PRO A 77 -5.06 -15.24 9.28
C PRO A 77 -4.88 -14.27 8.10
N PHE A 78 -5.41 -13.06 8.26
CA PHE A 78 -5.31 -11.96 7.31
C PHE A 78 -5.12 -10.63 8.04
N GLY A 79 -4.77 -9.59 7.30
CA GLY A 79 -4.65 -8.24 7.82
C GLY A 79 -5.57 -7.23 7.14
N VAL A 80 -5.72 -6.07 7.77
CA VAL A 80 -6.41 -4.90 7.22
C VAL A 80 -5.53 -3.67 7.42
N ASP A 81 -5.22 -2.97 6.32
CA ASP A 81 -4.47 -1.71 6.33
C ASP A 81 -5.40 -0.50 6.15
N LEU A 82 -5.35 0.42 7.12
CA LEU A 82 -6.04 1.70 7.06
C LEU A 82 -5.05 2.87 7.07
N LEU A 83 -5.38 3.91 6.31
CA LEU A 83 -4.67 5.18 6.37
C LEU A 83 -5.12 5.98 7.60
N LEU A 84 -4.17 6.40 8.43
CA LEU A 84 -4.40 7.17 9.66
C LEU A 84 -3.78 8.58 9.55
N PRO A 85 -4.40 9.52 8.80
CA PRO A 85 -3.87 10.88 8.66
C PRO A 85 -3.86 11.62 10.00
N LYS A 86 -2.76 12.35 10.28
CA LYS A 86 -2.55 13.06 11.55
C LYS A 86 -3.50 14.24 11.78
N ASN A 87 -3.89 14.93 10.71
CA ASN A 87 -4.73 16.12 10.75
C ASN A 87 -5.89 15.91 9.77
N LEU A 88 -7.03 15.42 10.25
CA LEU A 88 -8.30 15.71 9.58
C LEU A 88 -8.78 17.05 10.13
N ASP A 89 -8.16 18.12 9.68
CA ASP A 89 -8.76 19.45 9.84
C ASP A 89 -9.82 19.59 8.74
N LEU A 90 -10.96 18.93 8.95
CA LEU A 90 -12.18 19.27 8.23
C LEU A 90 -12.72 20.53 8.90
N GLY A 91 -12.06 21.66 8.64
CA GLY A 91 -12.55 22.97 9.02
C GLY A 91 -13.97 23.16 8.49
N GLY A 92 -14.96 22.93 9.36
CA GLY A 92 -16.38 23.14 9.10
C GLY A 92 -17.17 21.90 8.66
N GLY A 93 -17.77 21.20 9.63
CA GLY A 93 -19.17 20.77 9.52
C GLY A 93 -19.56 19.56 8.66
N LEU A 94 -18.65 18.89 7.93
CA LEU A 94 -19.04 17.74 7.09
C LEU A 94 -19.08 16.38 7.82
N GLY A 95 -18.79 16.35 9.12
CA GLY A 95 -18.62 15.10 9.88
C GLY A 95 -19.88 14.52 10.54
N GLN A 96 -20.97 15.29 10.74
CA GLN A 96 -22.15 14.77 11.44
C GLN A 96 -23.52 15.28 10.93
N LYS A 97 -23.58 16.33 10.08
CA LYS A 97 -24.83 16.88 9.52
C LYS A 97 -24.66 17.39 8.09
N GLY A 98 -24.27 16.51 7.16
CA GLY A 98 -24.09 16.84 5.75
C GLY A 98 -24.51 15.69 4.82
N PRO A 99 -24.54 15.91 3.49
CA PRO A 99 -24.85 14.88 2.52
C PRO A 99 -23.82 13.74 2.54
N GLU A 100 -24.28 12.51 2.29
CA GLU A 100 -23.41 11.31 2.31
C GLU A 100 -22.34 11.32 1.22
N GLN A 101 -22.63 11.97 0.09
CA GLN A 101 -21.74 12.13 -1.05
C GLN A 101 -21.89 13.52 -1.66
N LEU A 102 -20.82 14.04 -2.25
CA LEU A 102 -20.79 15.33 -2.95
C LEU A 102 -20.17 15.18 -4.34
N PRO A 103 -20.66 15.89 -5.36
CA PRO A 103 -19.96 15.97 -6.65
C PRO A 103 -18.56 16.58 -6.46
N LEU A 104 -17.54 15.98 -7.08
CA LEU A 104 -16.17 16.50 -7.00
C LEU A 104 -16.09 17.93 -7.53
N SER A 105 -16.85 18.28 -8.57
CA SER A 105 -16.93 19.65 -9.10
C SER A 105 -17.32 20.69 -8.04
N LEU A 106 -18.16 20.31 -7.07
CA LEU A 106 -18.52 21.17 -5.94
C LEU A 106 -17.36 21.28 -4.95
N VAL A 107 -16.73 20.16 -4.62
CA VAL A 107 -15.60 20.12 -3.67
C VAL A 107 -14.39 20.89 -4.22
N LEU A 108 -14.13 20.82 -5.53
CA LEU A 108 -13.07 21.57 -6.20
C LEU A 108 -13.23 23.10 -6.09
N LYS A 109 -14.42 23.63 -5.80
CA LYS A 109 -14.56 25.07 -5.53
C LYS A 109 -13.87 25.51 -4.25
N SER A 110 -13.54 24.57 -3.36
CA SER A 110 -12.86 24.84 -2.08
C SER A 110 -11.33 24.83 -2.16
N ILE A 111 -10.73 24.35 -3.26
CA ILE A 111 -9.27 24.35 -3.42
C ILE A 111 -8.77 25.72 -3.92
N PRO A 112 -7.48 26.06 -3.78
CA PRO A 112 -6.98 27.38 -4.21
C PRO A 112 -7.21 27.65 -5.71
N LYS A 113 -7.51 28.91 -6.04
CA LYS A 113 -7.85 29.35 -7.39
C LYS A 113 -6.80 28.96 -8.46
N PRO A 114 -5.47 29.08 -8.22
CA PRO A 114 -4.47 28.67 -9.21
C PRO A 114 -4.58 27.19 -9.60
N HIS A 115 -4.92 26.30 -8.67
CA HIS A 115 -5.12 24.88 -8.95
C HIS A 115 -6.42 24.63 -9.74
N GLN A 116 -7.49 25.39 -9.45
CA GLN A 116 -8.73 25.32 -10.24
C GLN A 116 -8.49 25.75 -11.70
N GLU A 117 -7.80 26.87 -11.88
CA GLU A 117 -7.44 27.41 -13.21
C GLU A 117 -6.53 26.44 -13.97
N TRP A 118 -5.58 25.79 -13.29
CA TRP A 118 -4.73 24.76 -13.90
C TRP A 118 -5.51 23.52 -14.34
N ILE A 119 -6.44 23.00 -13.52
CA ILE A 119 -7.31 21.87 -13.93
C ILE A 119 -8.12 22.25 -15.17
N ALA A 120 -8.71 23.45 -15.20
CA ALA A 120 -9.47 23.93 -16.35
C ALA A 120 -8.61 24.02 -17.61
N LYS A 121 -7.40 24.59 -17.49
CA LYS A 121 -6.42 24.69 -18.58
C LYS A 121 -6.04 23.31 -19.12
N VAL A 122 -5.71 22.34 -18.26
CA VAL A 122 -5.35 20.98 -18.69
C VAL A 122 -6.52 20.30 -19.41
N ARG A 123 -7.76 20.49 -18.92
CA ARG A 123 -8.95 19.96 -19.59
C ARG A 123 -9.14 20.55 -20.98
N GLU A 124 -8.96 21.86 -21.13
CA GLU A 124 -9.08 22.56 -22.40
C GLU A 124 -7.98 22.12 -23.39
N GLU A 125 -6.71 22.19 -23.00
CA GLU A 125 -5.57 21.87 -23.86
C GLU A 125 -5.56 20.42 -24.36
N LEU A 126 -6.06 19.48 -23.54
CA LEU A 126 -6.11 18.06 -23.89
C LEU A 126 -7.47 17.60 -24.42
N GLY A 127 -8.47 18.49 -24.50
CA GLY A 127 -9.82 18.17 -24.94
C GLY A 127 -10.50 17.11 -24.06
N LEU A 128 -10.36 17.22 -22.74
CA LEU A 128 -10.88 16.24 -21.78
C LEU A 128 -12.39 16.43 -21.53
N PRO A 129 -13.15 15.34 -21.35
CA PRO A 129 -14.58 15.43 -21.02
C PRO A 129 -14.80 16.02 -19.63
N GLN A 130 -16.02 16.51 -19.39
CA GLN A 130 -16.50 16.87 -18.06
C GLN A 130 -16.94 15.61 -17.30
N THR A 131 -15.96 14.92 -16.74
CA THR A 131 -16.19 13.75 -15.89
C THR A 131 -16.55 14.18 -14.47
N GLU A 132 -17.71 13.78 -13.98
CA GLU A 132 -18.14 13.99 -12.60
C GLU A 132 -17.92 12.71 -11.78
N ILE A 133 -17.26 12.83 -10.62
CA ILE A 133 -17.10 11.73 -9.67
C ILE A 133 -17.71 12.10 -8.32
N MET A 134 -18.25 11.11 -7.61
CA MET A 134 -18.86 11.32 -6.31
C MET A 134 -17.83 11.11 -5.19
N VAL A 135 -17.60 12.16 -4.41
CA VAL A 135 -16.78 12.10 -3.19
C VAL A 135 -17.65 11.59 -2.04
N ARG A 136 -17.32 10.40 -1.55
CA ARG A 136 -18.02 9.75 -0.44
C ARG A 136 -17.48 10.25 0.91
N MET A 137 -18.36 10.74 1.76
CA MET A 137 -18.00 11.39 3.03
C MET A 137 -17.85 10.41 4.20
N ASN A 138 -18.34 9.18 4.06
CA ASN A 138 -18.26 8.11 5.05
C ASN A 138 -17.16 7.08 4.73
N THR A 139 -16.11 7.49 4.02
CA THR A 139 -14.97 6.61 3.71
C THR A 139 -14.06 6.41 4.93
N THR A 140 -13.31 5.31 4.92
CA THR A 140 -12.33 4.97 5.98
C THR A 140 -11.28 6.05 6.19
N THR A 141 -10.93 6.82 5.15
CA THR A 141 -9.96 7.93 5.25
C THR A 141 -10.59 9.21 5.81
N MET A 142 -11.89 9.41 5.62
CA MET A 142 -12.64 10.54 6.19
C MET A 142 -13.12 10.27 7.62
N ARG A 143 -13.31 8.98 7.97
CA ARG A 143 -13.77 8.51 9.29
C ARG A 143 -12.83 7.43 9.87
N PRO A 144 -11.55 7.74 10.10
CA PRO A 144 -10.56 6.74 10.50
C PRO A 144 -10.88 6.10 11.86
N GLN A 145 -11.49 6.83 12.80
CA GLN A 145 -11.87 6.28 14.11
C GLN A 145 -12.97 5.21 13.99
N GLU A 146 -14.01 5.48 13.19
CA GLU A 146 -15.09 4.51 12.93
C GLU A 146 -14.54 3.27 12.22
N ALA A 147 -13.64 3.46 11.25
CA ALA A 147 -13.02 2.34 10.53
C ALA A 147 -12.10 1.49 11.43
N VAL A 148 -11.36 2.10 12.36
CA VAL A 148 -10.60 1.37 13.39
C VAL A 148 -11.55 0.59 14.31
N GLN A 149 -12.68 1.19 14.70
CA GLN A 149 -13.68 0.50 15.52
C GLN A 149 -14.25 -0.74 14.81
N VAL A 150 -14.51 -0.67 13.49
CA VAL A 150 -14.89 -1.86 12.70
C VAL A 150 -13.84 -2.96 12.81
N CYS A 151 -12.55 -2.62 12.67
CA CYS A 151 -11.47 -3.61 12.76
C CYS A 151 -11.39 -4.27 14.15
N LEU A 152 -11.60 -3.48 15.21
CA LEU A 152 -11.66 -3.95 16.60
C LEU A 152 -12.86 -4.85 16.84
N ASP A 153 -14.04 -4.47 16.37
CA ASP A 153 -15.29 -5.23 16.56
C ASP A 153 -15.24 -6.56 15.81
N GLU A 154 -14.67 -6.53 14.60
CA GLU A 154 -14.46 -7.71 13.79
C GLU A 154 -13.22 -8.51 14.24
N LYS A 155 -12.44 -8.06 15.23
CA LYS A 155 -11.25 -8.77 15.75
C LYS A 155 -10.29 -9.22 14.63
N VAL A 156 -9.94 -8.31 13.74
CA VAL A 156 -9.04 -8.61 12.62
C VAL A 156 -7.70 -9.16 13.16
N PRO A 157 -7.16 -10.30 12.66
CA PRO A 157 -5.94 -10.88 13.21
C PRO A 157 -4.75 -9.92 13.22
N LEU A 158 -4.57 -9.14 12.15
CA LEU A 158 -3.52 -8.13 12.03
C LEU A 158 -4.07 -6.77 11.55
N PHE A 159 -4.04 -5.75 12.41
CA PHE A 159 -4.29 -4.36 12.00
C PHE A 159 -2.99 -3.71 11.51
N CYS A 160 -3.02 -3.05 10.36
CA CYS A 160 -1.90 -2.33 9.77
C CYS A 160 -2.21 -0.84 9.66
N ALA A 161 -1.24 0.00 10.01
CA ALA A 161 -1.38 1.45 10.00
C ALA A 161 -0.53 2.12 8.92
N GLY A 162 -1.15 2.49 7.80
CA GLY A 162 -0.58 3.36 6.78
C GLY A 162 -0.57 4.84 7.20
N LEU A 163 0.50 5.57 6.88
CA LEU A 163 0.66 7.03 7.06
C LEU A 163 0.50 7.61 8.48
N GLY A 164 0.29 6.79 9.51
CA GLY A 164 0.03 7.26 10.88
C GLY A 164 0.62 6.37 11.97
N ASN A 165 0.30 6.74 13.22
CA ASN A 165 0.73 6.00 14.41
C ASN A 165 -0.49 5.34 15.06
N PRO A 166 -0.56 4.00 15.15
CA PRO A 166 -1.68 3.29 15.76
C PRO A 166 -1.61 3.21 17.30
N GLY A 167 -0.63 3.84 17.97
CA GLY A 167 -0.41 3.70 19.41
C GLY A 167 -1.65 3.93 20.30
N PHE A 168 -2.61 4.75 19.85
CA PHE A 168 -3.85 5.01 20.58
C PHE A 168 -4.77 3.77 20.69
N MET A 169 -4.67 2.81 19.77
CA MET A 169 -5.56 1.64 19.71
C MET A 169 -4.88 0.34 20.16
N VAL A 170 -3.55 0.34 20.37
CA VAL A 170 -2.77 -0.85 20.70
C VAL A 170 -3.30 -1.61 21.92
N PRO A 171 -3.56 -0.96 23.08
CA PRO A 171 -4.05 -1.68 24.26
C PRO A 171 -5.39 -2.39 24.01
N GLU A 172 -6.29 -1.75 23.27
CA GLU A 172 -7.60 -2.33 22.96
C GLU A 172 -7.49 -3.48 21.96
N ALA A 173 -6.64 -3.36 20.94
CA ALA A 173 -6.35 -4.48 20.03
C ALA A 173 -5.82 -5.70 20.79
N HIS A 174 -4.85 -5.49 21.67
CA HIS A 174 -4.25 -6.58 22.46
C HIS A 174 -5.29 -7.25 23.37
N ALA A 175 -6.17 -6.49 24.00
CA ALA A 175 -7.27 -7.02 24.80
C ALA A 175 -8.25 -7.89 23.98
N ARG A 176 -8.33 -7.66 22.66
CA ARG A 176 -9.15 -8.44 21.71
C ARG A 176 -8.37 -9.54 20.99
N GLY A 177 -7.10 -9.76 21.35
CA GLY A 177 -6.23 -10.78 20.74
C GLY A 177 -5.65 -10.40 19.37
N MET A 178 -5.80 -9.14 18.95
CA MET A 178 -5.30 -8.65 17.67
C MET A 178 -3.81 -8.30 17.74
N LYS A 179 -3.14 -8.30 16.58
CA LYS A 179 -1.79 -7.77 16.40
C LYS A 179 -1.83 -6.43 15.68
N VAL A 180 -0.87 -5.56 16.00
CA VAL A 180 -0.77 -4.22 15.41
C VAL A 180 0.57 -4.05 14.70
N LEU A 181 0.52 -3.60 13.45
CA LEU A 181 1.66 -3.34 12.59
C LEU A 181 1.73 -1.85 12.24
N GLY A 182 2.90 -1.24 12.45
CA GLY A 182 3.22 0.10 11.97
C GLY A 182 4.08 0.08 10.71
N ILE A 183 4.05 1.16 9.92
CA ILE A 183 4.89 1.30 8.72
C ILE A 183 5.80 2.53 8.87
N THR A 184 7.07 2.40 8.48
CA THR A 184 8.04 3.50 8.52
C THR A 184 8.93 3.54 7.29
N GLY A 185 9.36 4.75 6.92
CA GLY A 185 10.39 5.00 5.90
C GLY A 185 11.68 5.61 6.46
N ASN A 186 11.86 5.66 7.78
CA ASN A 186 13.10 6.08 8.43
C ASN A 186 13.25 5.55 9.87
N ALA A 187 14.48 5.56 10.39
CA ALA A 187 14.80 5.04 11.73
C ALA A 187 14.16 5.86 12.88
N LYS A 188 14.03 7.18 12.73
CA LYS A 188 13.37 8.03 13.74
C LYS A 188 11.92 7.61 13.99
N ASN A 189 11.18 7.39 12.91
CA ASN A 189 9.78 6.94 12.97
C ASN A 189 9.69 5.46 13.38
N ALA A 190 10.68 4.63 13.03
CA ALA A 190 10.78 3.24 13.50
C ALA A 190 10.78 3.19 15.04
N ARG A 191 11.67 3.96 15.67
CA ARG A 191 11.77 4.08 17.13
C ARG A 191 10.45 4.56 17.75
N ARG A 192 9.84 5.58 17.15
CA ARG A 192 8.57 6.14 17.63
C ARG A 192 7.43 5.12 17.56
N MET A 193 7.35 4.31 16.50
CA MET A 193 6.33 3.25 16.38
C MET A 193 6.56 2.15 17.40
N ALA A 194 7.79 1.68 17.55
CA ALA A 194 8.12 0.67 18.55
C ALA A 194 7.74 1.13 19.97
N GLN A 195 8.05 2.37 20.32
CA GLN A 195 7.65 2.98 21.61
C GLN A 195 6.14 3.12 21.79
N SER A 196 5.36 3.04 20.71
CA SER A 196 3.90 3.10 20.74
C SER A 196 3.24 1.73 20.99
N GLY A 197 4.04 0.66 21.16
CA GLY A 197 3.57 -0.66 21.57
C GLY A 197 3.14 -1.60 20.43
N VAL A 198 3.44 -1.26 19.18
CA VAL A 198 3.12 -2.13 18.02
C VAL A 198 3.85 -3.47 18.12
N ASP A 199 3.24 -4.54 17.62
CA ASP A 199 3.81 -5.90 17.60
C ASP A 199 4.82 -6.09 16.47
N LEU A 200 4.61 -5.38 15.35
CA LEU A 200 5.38 -5.52 14.12
C LEU A 200 5.64 -4.15 13.49
N LEU A 201 6.75 -4.05 12.77
CA LEU A 201 7.09 -2.86 12.01
C LEU A 201 7.48 -3.22 10.57
N VAL A 202 6.90 -2.55 9.58
CA VAL A 202 7.38 -2.60 8.20
C VAL A 202 8.33 -1.44 7.98
N ALA A 203 9.56 -1.74 7.58
CA ALA A 203 10.53 -0.77 7.12
C ALA A 203 10.52 -0.74 5.58
N GLN A 204 9.89 0.29 5.03
CA GLN A 204 9.74 0.46 3.58
C GLN A 204 10.80 1.39 3.02
N GLY A 205 11.68 0.84 2.18
CA GLY A 205 12.66 1.60 1.43
C GLY A 205 12.07 2.43 0.29
N HIS A 206 12.88 3.36 -0.20
CA HIS A 206 12.54 4.33 -1.25
C HIS A 206 12.11 3.69 -2.58
N GLU A 207 12.51 2.44 -2.80
CA GLU A 207 12.20 1.60 -3.96
C GLU A 207 10.73 1.15 -3.97
N GLY A 208 10.04 1.21 -2.82
CA GLY A 208 8.64 0.82 -2.67
C GLY A 208 7.66 1.67 -3.48
N GLY A 209 6.61 1.04 -3.99
CA GLY A 209 5.49 1.71 -4.65
C GLY A 209 4.53 2.37 -3.64
N GLY A 210 3.75 3.34 -4.11
CA GLY A 210 2.84 4.10 -3.24
C GLY A 210 3.59 5.08 -2.34
N HIS A 211 2.99 5.45 -1.21
CA HIS A 211 3.61 6.40 -0.28
C HIS A 211 4.95 5.88 0.25
N THR A 212 6.04 6.61 0.01
CA THR A 212 7.40 6.15 0.33
C THR A 212 8.27 7.22 1.00
N GLY A 213 9.28 6.76 1.75
CA GLY A 213 10.31 7.57 2.37
C GLY A 213 11.40 8.00 1.38
N ARG A 214 12.57 8.39 1.89
CA ARG A 214 13.73 8.85 1.08
C ARG A 214 14.94 7.92 1.16
N ILE A 215 14.91 6.91 2.02
CA ILE A 215 16.05 6.06 2.36
C ILE A 215 15.88 4.75 1.60
N GLY A 216 16.89 4.32 0.84
CA GLY A 216 16.86 3.04 0.13
C GLY A 216 16.82 1.84 1.07
N THR A 217 16.23 0.73 0.63
CA THR A 217 15.99 -0.48 1.44
C THR A 217 17.26 -0.97 2.12
N MET A 218 18.36 -1.13 1.37
CA MET A 218 19.64 -1.63 1.90
C MET A 218 20.17 -0.78 3.08
N ALA A 219 19.98 0.54 3.03
CA ALA A 219 20.41 1.43 4.10
C ALA A 219 19.38 1.52 5.24
N LEU A 220 18.09 1.42 4.94
CA LEU A 220 17.00 1.59 5.89
C LEU A 220 16.89 0.41 6.86
N LEU A 221 16.95 -0.82 6.37
CA LEU A 221 16.62 -2.01 7.15
C LEU A 221 17.46 -2.17 8.43
N PRO A 222 18.82 -2.15 8.40
CA PRO A 222 19.60 -2.30 9.63
C PRO A 222 19.29 -1.19 10.65
N GLN A 223 19.18 0.06 10.19
CA GLN A 223 18.86 1.19 11.06
C GLN A 223 17.46 1.08 11.68
N ALA A 224 16.48 0.58 10.91
CA ALA A 224 15.12 0.40 11.41
C ALA A 224 15.04 -0.75 12.43
N ILE A 225 15.77 -1.85 12.21
CA ILE A 225 15.90 -2.97 13.15
C ILE A 225 16.46 -2.48 14.49
N ASP A 226 17.61 -1.80 14.47
CA ASP A 226 18.26 -1.27 15.67
C ASP A 226 17.38 -0.26 16.41
N ALA A 227 16.67 0.58 15.65
CA ALA A 227 15.80 1.60 16.22
C ALA A 227 14.50 1.03 16.83
N ALA A 228 13.99 -0.07 16.30
CA ALA A 228 12.72 -0.68 16.70
C ALA A 228 12.87 -1.78 17.75
N HIS A 229 14.07 -2.32 17.96
CA HIS A 229 14.32 -3.40 18.91
C HIS A 229 13.66 -3.14 20.29
N PRO A 230 12.92 -4.12 20.87
CA PRO A 230 12.81 -5.52 20.45
C PRO A 230 11.67 -5.83 19.46
N VAL A 231 11.00 -4.82 18.90
CA VAL A 231 9.91 -5.03 17.93
C VAL A 231 10.47 -5.60 16.62
N PRO A 232 9.99 -6.77 16.15
CA PRO A 232 10.46 -7.39 14.92
C PRO A 232 10.09 -6.58 13.67
N VAL A 233 10.99 -6.57 12.68
CA VAL A 233 10.88 -5.77 11.47
C VAL A 233 10.67 -6.64 10.23
N LEU A 234 9.74 -6.25 9.36
CA LEU A 234 9.56 -6.76 8.01
C LEU A 234 10.20 -5.79 7.00
N ALA A 235 10.86 -6.34 5.98
CA ALA A 235 11.38 -5.54 4.88
C ALA A 235 10.31 -5.22 3.84
N ALA A 236 10.28 -3.99 3.33
CA ALA A 236 9.49 -3.61 2.18
C ALA A 236 10.27 -2.68 1.24
N GLY A 237 9.87 -2.68 -0.03
CA GLY A 237 10.47 -1.84 -1.08
C GLY A 237 11.53 -2.60 -1.88
N GLY A 238 11.30 -2.76 -3.19
CA GLY A 238 12.23 -3.45 -4.09
C GLY A 238 12.19 -4.98 -4.02
N ILE A 239 11.20 -5.59 -3.36
CA ILE A 239 11.10 -7.05 -3.20
C ILE A 239 10.03 -7.59 -4.14
N GLY A 240 10.39 -8.55 -4.99
CA GLY A 240 9.48 -9.13 -5.99
C GLY A 240 9.73 -10.59 -6.34
N ASP A 241 10.74 -11.21 -5.74
CA ASP A 241 11.12 -12.62 -5.94
C ASP A 241 11.85 -13.16 -4.68
N GLY A 242 12.36 -14.40 -4.75
CA GLY A 242 13.03 -15.04 -3.63
C GLY A 242 14.39 -14.44 -3.27
N ARG A 243 15.08 -13.76 -4.21
CA ARG A 243 16.32 -13.02 -3.93
C ARG A 243 16.08 -11.91 -2.92
N GLY A 244 15.01 -11.13 -3.12
CA GLY A 244 14.62 -10.08 -2.18
C GLY A 244 14.22 -10.63 -0.80
N VAL A 245 13.56 -11.79 -0.76
CA VAL A 245 13.22 -12.48 0.50
C VAL A 245 14.48 -12.94 1.24
N ALA A 246 15.39 -13.64 0.55
CA ALA A 246 16.64 -14.11 1.15
C ALA A 246 17.50 -12.94 1.68
N ALA A 247 17.61 -11.85 0.91
CA ALA A 247 18.34 -10.66 1.33
C ALA A 247 17.73 -10.00 2.59
N ALA A 248 16.40 -9.88 2.65
CA ALA A 248 15.70 -9.34 3.82
C ALA A 248 15.97 -10.17 5.08
N LEU A 249 15.88 -11.50 4.99
CA LEU A 249 16.13 -12.40 6.09
C LEU A 249 17.60 -12.34 6.54
N ALA A 250 18.55 -12.28 5.61
CA ALA A 250 19.97 -12.13 5.91
C ALA A 250 20.31 -10.80 6.62
N MET A 251 19.54 -9.74 6.37
CA MET A 251 19.67 -8.45 7.07
C MET A 251 19.05 -8.46 8.47
N GLY A 252 18.40 -9.55 8.90
CA GLY A 252 17.79 -9.67 10.23
C GLY A 252 16.31 -9.31 10.29
N CYS A 253 15.65 -9.06 9.15
CA CYS A 253 14.19 -8.96 9.12
C CYS A 253 13.55 -10.32 9.38
N VAL A 254 12.36 -10.34 9.98
CA VAL A 254 11.61 -11.59 10.24
C VAL A 254 10.72 -12.00 9.07
N GLY A 255 10.65 -11.20 8.02
CA GLY A 255 9.84 -11.46 6.84
C GLY A 255 9.79 -10.26 5.90
N VAL A 256 8.92 -10.34 4.90
CA VAL A 256 8.76 -9.32 3.87
C VAL A 256 7.32 -8.86 3.72
N TRP A 257 7.16 -7.60 3.32
CA TRP A 257 5.90 -6.96 2.98
C TRP A 257 5.97 -6.51 1.51
N VAL A 258 5.17 -7.17 0.66
CA VAL A 258 5.35 -7.18 -0.79
C VAL A 258 4.14 -6.57 -1.49
N GLY A 259 4.35 -5.47 -2.20
CA GLY A 259 3.28 -4.74 -2.91
C GLY A 259 3.22 -5.08 -4.39
N THR A 260 4.03 -4.39 -5.21
CA THR A 260 3.96 -4.41 -6.68
C THR A 260 3.91 -5.80 -7.31
N ARG A 261 4.64 -6.78 -6.77
CA ARG A 261 4.61 -8.17 -7.26
C ARG A 261 3.24 -8.84 -7.08
N PHE A 262 2.56 -8.61 -5.96
CA PHE A 262 1.21 -9.11 -5.70
C PHE A 262 0.12 -8.24 -6.35
N LEU A 263 0.40 -6.97 -6.61
CA LEU A 263 -0.49 -6.12 -7.40
C LEU A 263 -0.60 -6.63 -8.86
N ALA A 264 0.50 -7.21 -9.37
CA ALA A 264 0.62 -7.83 -10.68
C ALA A 264 0.39 -9.36 -10.62
N THR A 265 -0.69 -9.79 -9.95
CA THR A 265 -1.23 -11.17 -10.02
C THR A 265 -2.62 -11.16 -10.64
N GLU A 266 -3.21 -12.33 -10.86
CA GLU A 266 -4.58 -12.46 -11.34
C GLU A 266 -5.57 -11.80 -10.38
N GLU A 267 -5.42 -12.08 -9.08
CA GLU A 267 -6.27 -11.61 -7.98
C GLU A 267 -5.97 -10.15 -7.54
N GLY A 268 -4.82 -9.61 -7.94
CA GLY A 268 -4.44 -8.23 -7.64
C GLY A 268 -5.43 -7.23 -8.26
N GLY A 269 -5.87 -6.24 -7.50
CA GLY A 269 -6.92 -5.30 -7.91
C GLY A 269 -6.45 -4.11 -8.75
N ALA A 270 -5.24 -4.14 -9.33
CA ALA A 270 -4.82 -3.08 -10.25
C ALA A 270 -5.61 -3.10 -11.55
N LEU A 271 -5.88 -1.91 -12.10
CA LEU A 271 -6.47 -1.77 -13.44
C LEU A 271 -5.62 -2.53 -14.48
N PRO A 272 -6.23 -3.11 -15.53
CA PRO A 272 -5.51 -3.82 -16.58
C PRO A 272 -4.35 -3.00 -17.19
N VAL A 273 -4.59 -1.70 -17.45
CA VAL A 273 -3.55 -0.78 -17.96
C VAL A 273 -2.37 -0.63 -17.00
N ASN A 274 -2.62 -0.66 -15.68
CA ASN A 274 -1.57 -0.56 -14.67
C ASN A 274 -0.80 -1.88 -14.53
N LYS A 275 -1.48 -3.04 -14.62
CA LYS A 275 -0.81 -4.34 -14.68
C LYS A 275 0.09 -4.43 -15.91
N GLN A 276 -0.41 -4.06 -17.09
CA GLN A 276 0.39 -4.05 -18.32
C GLN A 276 1.61 -3.12 -18.20
N ARG A 277 1.43 -1.92 -17.65
CA ARG A 277 2.53 -0.98 -17.42
C ARG A 277 3.61 -1.55 -16.48
N ILE A 278 3.24 -2.34 -15.47
CA ILE A 278 4.21 -3.04 -14.62
C ILE A 278 5.04 -4.03 -15.45
N LEU A 279 4.39 -4.82 -16.33
CA LEU A 279 5.09 -5.80 -17.20
C LEU A 279 6.07 -5.13 -18.18
N ASP A 280 5.64 -4.01 -18.75
CA ASP A 280 6.41 -3.26 -19.75
C ASP A 280 7.53 -2.40 -19.14
N SER A 281 7.55 -2.27 -17.81
CA SER A 281 8.52 -1.42 -17.11
C SER A 281 9.94 -2.00 -17.17
N THR A 282 10.90 -1.08 -17.22
CA THR A 282 12.30 -1.26 -16.83
C THR A 282 12.51 -0.83 -15.37
N ASP A 283 13.74 -0.91 -14.88
CA ASP A 283 14.15 -0.41 -13.56
C ASP A 283 14.09 1.13 -13.44
N GLU A 284 14.04 1.85 -14.58
CA GLU A 284 13.97 3.30 -14.65
C GLU A 284 12.56 3.85 -14.88
N ASP A 285 11.49 3.04 -14.90
CA ASP A 285 10.15 3.47 -15.30
C ASP A 285 9.20 3.85 -14.16
N THR A 286 9.73 4.13 -12.96
CA THR A 286 8.93 4.66 -11.84
C THR A 286 9.46 6.01 -11.37
N ARG A 287 8.57 6.88 -10.88
CA ARG A 287 8.91 8.21 -10.39
C ARG A 287 8.33 8.41 -9.00
N VAL A 288 9.06 9.17 -8.17
CA VAL A 288 8.53 9.70 -6.91
C VAL A 288 8.01 11.09 -7.18
N SER A 289 6.74 11.32 -6.87
CA SER A 289 6.09 12.61 -7.07
C SER A 289 5.15 12.93 -5.91
N ARG A 290 4.77 14.20 -5.81
CA ARG A 290 3.70 14.70 -4.93
C ARG A 290 2.41 15.01 -5.69
N ALA A 291 2.40 14.80 -7.01
CA ALA A 291 1.28 15.13 -7.90
C ALA A 291 -0.05 14.49 -7.45
N TYR A 292 0.00 13.27 -6.94
CA TYR A 292 -1.17 12.49 -6.58
C TYR A 292 -1.77 12.84 -5.23
N THR A 293 -0.95 12.95 -4.18
CA THR A 293 -1.46 12.98 -2.79
C THR A 293 -0.88 14.12 -1.97
N GLY A 294 0.06 14.89 -2.53
CA GLY A 294 0.79 15.93 -1.82
C GLY A 294 1.90 15.38 -0.92
N LYS A 295 1.96 14.05 -0.75
CA LYS A 295 3.03 13.33 -0.07
C LYS A 295 3.92 12.64 -1.09
N THR A 296 5.14 12.30 -0.67
CA THR A 296 6.06 11.51 -1.49
C THR A 296 5.44 10.15 -1.78
N LEU A 297 5.17 9.90 -3.06
CA LEU A 297 4.53 8.68 -3.53
C LEU A 297 5.19 8.23 -4.84
N ARG A 298 5.44 6.92 -4.95
CA ARG A 298 6.01 6.30 -6.14
C ARG A 298 4.94 5.65 -7.00
N ALA A 299 4.95 5.98 -8.29
CA ALA A 299 4.08 5.42 -9.30
C ALA A 299 4.88 5.09 -10.57
N SER A 300 4.31 4.25 -11.43
CA SER A 300 4.81 4.10 -12.80
C SER A 300 4.78 5.43 -13.52
N TYR A 301 5.86 5.74 -14.23
CA TYR A 301 5.95 6.94 -15.04
C TYR A 301 4.80 7.00 -16.06
N ASN A 302 4.31 8.22 -16.26
CA ASN A 302 3.25 8.59 -17.17
C ASN A 302 3.28 10.12 -17.31
N LYS A 303 2.66 10.66 -18.36
CA LYS A 303 2.72 12.09 -18.71
C LYS A 303 2.03 13.03 -17.70
N PHE A 304 1.25 12.51 -16.74
CA PHE A 304 0.72 13.35 -15.66
C PHE A 304 1.82 13.87 -14.74
N HIS A 305 2.95 13.13 -14.61
CA HIS A 305 4.13 13.63 -13.91
C HIS A 305 4.65 14.92 -14.56
N ASP A 306 4.86 14.90 -15.88
CA ASP A 306 5.39 16.05 -16.61
C ASP A 306 4.41 17.23 -16.58
N LEU A 307 3.10 16.96 -16.71
CA LEU A 307 2.07 17.98 -16.58
C LEU A 307 2.09 18.65 -15.20
N TRP A 308 2.22 17.85 -14.14
CA TRP A 308 2.27 18.38 -12.79
C TRP A 308 3.56 19.18 -12.55
N ASP A 309 4.71 18.64 -12.96
CA ASP A 309 6.01 19.29 -12.75
C ASP A 309 6.14 20.60 -13.54
N SER A 310 5.48 20.72 -14.71
CA SER A 310 5.39 21.96 -15.49
C SER A 310 4.30 22.93 -15.03
N SER A 311 3.47 22.57 -14.05
CA SER A 311 2.38 23.44 -13.57
C SER A 311 2.87 24.71 -12.86
N GLY A 312 4.07 24.67 -12.26
CA GLY A 312 4.59 25.72 -11.38
C GLY A 312 3.85 25.84 -10.05
N LEU A 313 2.96 24.88 -9.71
CA LEU A 313 2.17 24.90 -8.49
C LEU A 313 2.83 24.09 -7.37
N GLU A 314 2.70 24.60 -6.14
CA GLU A 314 3.02 23.81 -4.95
C GLU A 314 1.94 22.76 -4.69
N PRO A 315 2.32 21.54 -4.26
CA PRO A 315 1.37 20.49 -3.93
C PRO A 315 0.55 20.86 -2.68
N LEU A 316 -0.75 20.61 -2.74
CA LEU A 316 -1.64 20.77 -1.58
C LEU A 316 -1.35 19.69 -0.53
N ALA A 317 -1.73 19.95 0.72
CA ALA A 317 -1.60 18.97 1.78
C ALA A 317 -2.49 17.73 1.51
N PHE A 318 -2.06 16.57 1.99
CA PHE A 318 -2.92 15.39 2.03
C PHE A 318 -4.07 15.60 3.02
N PRO A 319 -5.33 15.24 2.67
CA PRO A 319 -5.74 14.53 1.45
C PRO A 319 -6.18 15.43 0.28
N THR A 320 -6.16 16.77 0.42
CA THR A 320 -6.71 17.72 -0.57
C THR A 320 -6.11 17.58 -1.97
N GLN A 321 -4.82 17.28 -2.11
CA GLN A 321 -4.20 17.07 -3.43
C GLN A 321 -4.84 15.90 -4.21
N VAL A 322 -5.38 14.90 -3.52
CA VAL A 322 -6.06 13.74 -4.15
C VAL A 322 -7.27 14.18 -4.97
N LEU A 323 -7.92 15.29 -4.61
CA LEU A 323 -9.03 15.87 -5.36
C LEU A 323 -8.58 16.31 -6.76
N ILE A 324 -7.40 16.93 -6.85
CA ILE A 324 -6.83 17.43 -8.10
C ILE A 324 -6.47 16.26 -9.01
N SER A 325 -5.69 15.31 -8.49
CA SER A 325 -5.29 14.14 -9.28
C SER A 325 -6.50 13.32 -9.69
N SER A 326 -7.53 13.20 -8.84
CA SER A 326 -8.74 12.44 -9.18
C SER A 326 -9.58 13.12 -10.26
N ALA A 327 -9.69 14.45 -10.23
CA ALA A 327 -10.40 15.20 -11.27
C ALA A 327 -9.84 14.92 -12.67
N LEU A 328 -8.50 14.95 -12.79
CA LEU A 328 -7.82 14.77 -14.06
C LEU A 328 -7.73 13.31 -14.46
N LEU A 329 -7.41 12.40 -13.52
CA LEU A 329 -7.28 10.98 -13.82
C LEU A 329 -8.59 10.36 -14.30
N ALA A 330 -9.72 10.70 -13.69
CA ALA A 330 -11.04 10.26 -14.16
C ALA A 330 -11.29 10.70 -15.61
N ALA A 331 -10.93 11.94 -15.96
CA ALA A 331 -11.09 12.48 -17.29
C ALA A 331 -10.12 11.86 -18.31
N PHE A 332 -8.89 11.52 -17.91
CA PHE A 332 -7.96 10.78 -18.77
C PHE A 332 -8.47 9.39 -19.09
N ILE A 333 -9.04 8.69 -18.11
CA ILE A 333 -9.61 7.35 -18.29
C ILE A 333 -10.80 7.42 -19.24
N GLU A 334 -11.75 8.34 -19.03
CA GLU A 334 -12.91 8.49 -19.91
C GLU A 334 -12.52 8.88 -21.35
N ALA A 335 -11.48 9.69 -21.51
CA ALA A 335 -10.93 10.06 -22.81
C ALA A 335 -10.01 8.99 -23.44
N ASN A 336 -9.83 7.82 -22.82
CA ASN A 336 -8.89 6.77 -23.22
C ASN A 336 -7.43 7.26 -23.42
N LYS A 337 -7.00 8.28 -22.67
CA LYS A 337 -5.63 8.83 -22.70
C LYS A 337 -4.73 8.09 -21.70
N THR A 338 -4.46 6.83 -21.99
CA THR A 338 -3.74 5.90 -21.11
C THR A 338 -2.30 6.32 -20.81
N GLU A 339 -1.69 7.19 -21.63
CA GLU A 339 -0.36 7.74 -21.40
C GLU A 339 -0.27 8.70 -20.20
N PHE A 340 -1.42 9.16 -19.67
CA PHE A 340 -1.52 9.96 -18.44
C PHE A 340 -2.00 9.14 -17.22
N VAL A 341 -2.30 7.85 -17.44
CA VAL A 341 -2.77 6.93 -16.40
C VAL A 341 -1.59 6.10 -15.92
N GLY A 342 -1.25 6.19 -14.64
CA GLY A 342 -0.22 5.36 -14.01
C GLY A 342 -0.65 4.87 -12.64
N GLY A 343 -0.33 3.60 -12.36
CA GLY A 343 -0.59 2.96 -11.08
C GLY A 343 0.56 3.10 -10.09
N LEU A 344 0.24 2.92 -8.82
CA LEU A 344 1.23 2.83 -7.75
C LEU A 344 2.09 1.57 -7.92
N ALA A 345 3.38 1.75 -8.19
CA ALA A 345 4.30 0.66 -8.44
C ALA A 345 5.72 1.02 -7.97
N GLY A 346 6.46 0.02 -7.48
CA GLY A 346 7.84 0.16 -7.03
C GLY A 346 8.84 -0.08 -8.14
N GLN A 347 10.13 0.19 -7.88
CA GLN A 347 11.21 -0.03 -8.84
C GLN A 347 11.38 -1.51 -9.23
N ILE A 348 10.83 -2.43 -8.44
CA ILE A 348 10.83 -3.86 -8.75
C ILE A 348 9.99 -4.23 -9.99
N SER A 349 9.22 -3.28 -10.55
CA SER A 349 8.45 -3.50 -11.78
C SER A 349 9.32 -4.04 -12.92
N GLY A 350 10.56 -3.56 -13.04
CA GLY A 350 11.52 -4.04 -14.04
C GLY A 350 11.81 -5.55 -14.00
N LEU A 351 11.55 -6.21 -12.88
CA LEU A 351 11.76 -7.65 -12.66
C LEU A 351 10.51 -8.49 -12.94
N ILE A 352 9.34 -7.86 -13.05
CA ILE A 352 8.05 -8.55 -13.22
C ILE A 352 7.74 -8.67 -14.71
N LYS A 353 7.71 -9.90 -15.23
CA LYS A 353 7.53 -10.16 -16.68
C LYS A 353 6.26 -10.90 -17.05
N GLU A 354 5.47 -11.30 -16.07
CA GLU A 354 4.24 -12.05 -16.29
C GLU A 354 3.25 -11.86 -15.12
N ILE A 355 1.96 -11.94 -15.45
CA ILE A 355 0.86 -12.04 -14.47
C ILE A 355 0.64 -13.52 -14.19
N LYS A 356 0.60 -13.86 -12.90
CA LYS A 356 0.43 -15.24 -12.39
C LYS A 356 -0.58 -15.24 -11.25
N PRO A 357 -1.17 -16.39 -10.90
CA PRO A 357 -1.91 -16.54 -9.65
C PRO A 357 -1.03 -16.16 -8.44
N ALA A 358 -1.61 -15.50 -7.44
CA ALA A 358 -0.87 -15.04 -6.26
C ALA A 358 -0.25 -16.21 -5.48
N ARG A 359 -0.93 -17.37 -5.46
CA ARG A 359 -0.39 -18.61 -4.89
C ARG A 359 0.93 -19.01 -5.56
N GLN A 360 0.94 -19.04 -6.89
CA GLN A 360 2.13 -19.43 -7.65
C GLN A 360 3.28 -18.45 -7.39
N VAL A 361 3.00 -17.15 -7.41
CA VAL A 361 4.00 -16.12 -7.09
C VAL A 361 4.59 -16.34 -5.70
N LEU A 362 3.77 -16.59 -4.69
CA LEU A 362 4.24 -16.84 -3.33
C LEU A 362 5.12 -18.11 -3.27
N GLU A 363 4.68 -19.20 -3.88
CA GLU A 363 5.40 -20.47 -3.91
C GLU A 363 6.77 -20.33 -4.61
N GLU A 364 6.84 -19.60 -5.73
CA GLU A 364 8.09 -19.30 -6.44
C GLU A 364 9.04 -18.46 -5.59
N MET A 365 8.52 -17.42 -4.91
CA MET A 365 9.32 -16.61 -3.98
C MET A 365 9.92 -17.46 -2.85
N VAL A 366 9.14 -18.38 -2.29
CA VAL A 366 9.60 -19.30 -1.24
C VAL A 366 10.65 -20.28 -1.78
N GLU A 367 10.38 -20.91 -2.92
CA GLU A 367 11.28 -21.90 -3.53
C GLU A 367 12.65 -21.28 -3.80
N GLU A 368 12.68 -20.13 -4.47
CA GLU A 368 13.93 -19.43 -4.78
C GLU A 368 14.65 -18.95 -3.52
N ALA A 369 13.94 -18.41 -2.53
CA ALA A 369 14.55 -17.97 -1.28
C ALA A 369 15.20 -19.14 -0.53
N VAL A 370 14.52 -20.29 -0.43
CA VAL A 370 15.05 -21.49 0.23
C VAL A 370 16.27 -22.02 -0.52
N ASP A 371 16.23 -22.06 -1.84
CA ASP A 371 17.36 -22.48 -2.66
C ASP A 371 18.58 -21.57 -2.45
N ILE A 372 18.38 -20.25 -2.39
CA ILE A 372 19.46 -19.29 -2.10
C ILE A 372 20.06 -19.52 -0.71
N LEU A 373 19.22 -19.59 0.31
CA LEU A 373 19.66 -19.71 1.71
C LEU A 373 20.34 -21.05 2.01
N THR A 374 20.06 -22.09 1.22
CA THR A 374 20.60 -23.45 1.48
C THR A 374 21.69 -23.90 0.51
N ARG A 375 21.74 -23.36 -0.72
CA ARG A 375 22.55 -23.93 -1.80
C ARG A 375 23.26 -22.94 -2.71
N ARG A 376 22.87 -21.65 -2.74
CA ARG A 376 23.41 -20.69 -3.74
C ARG A 376 24.11 -19.48 -3.14
N LEU A 377 24.54 -19.54 -1.89
CA LEU A 377 25.62 -18.64 -1.47
C LEU A 377 26.83 -18.90 -2.38
N PRO A 378 27.54 -17.85 -2.86
CA PRO A 378 28.72 -18.07 -3.71
C PRO A 378 29.67 -19.05 -3.04
N GLU A 379 30.23 -20.01 -3.78
CA GLU A 379 31.11 -21.06 -3.21
C GLU A 379 32.32 -20.48 -2.45
N THR A 380 32.69 -19.25 -2.75
CA THR A 380 33.76 -18.49 -2.07
C THR A 380 33.34 -17.91 -0.72
N VAL A 381 32.04 -17.87 -0.41
CA VAL A 381 31.51 -17.41 0.89
C VAL A 381 31.54 -18.57 1.86
N VAL A 382 32.60 -18.63 2.67
CA VAL A 382 32.74 -19.61 3.74
C VAL A 382 32.19 -19.02 5.03
N ALA A 383 30.95 -19.37 5.38
CA ALA A 383 30.40 -19.15 6.72
C ALA A 383 30.73 -20.38 7.58
N ARG A 384 31.42 -20.17 8.72
CA ARG A 384 31.80 -21.24 9.68
C ARG A 384 31.07 -21.08 10.99
#